data_AF-A0AAD3YDM6-F1
#
_entry.id   AF-A0AAD3YDM6-F1
#
_cell.length_a   1.000
_cell.length_b   1.000
_cell.length_c   1.000
_cell.angle_alpha   90.00
_cell.angle_beta   90.00
_cell.angle_gamma   90.00
#
_symmetry.space_group_name_H-M   'P 1'
#
loop_
_entity.id
_entity.type
_entity.pdbx_description
1 polymer ?
#
loop_
_entity_poly.entity_id
_entity_poly.type
_entity_poly.pdbx_seq_one_letter_code
_entity_poly.pdbx_strand_id
1 'polypeptide(L)'
;MLVRLWAVIKAYWDLGFTSFGGPGAHVVLLRKRFVDNLRWVDEVTFLDLFALGNALPGPGSTQLAFSIAVVAQGVLPGLLAFLLWSLPGAIGMLGLGLGISHIPDTLPAIVLALLTGLNAAAVGLIALAAEQLGRGAATDRLTLALVWLSASFGICYHAPWMYPVLIVAGGLSTLLWDFRRQLFIAPARRAHARARKSRNKEPQDEGIEIPSVPYTPDERRSPSIRPAPSLSICEDEAPADSESGGAASTNPGSIEAAREHNLRVISTRAAVALLLAFALFLTTPLATRAGLRNAGRAVPRALDFFSNMIVAGTIIFGGGPVVIPLLRDYVVAEGWVTDRDFLLVFAILQAFPGPNFNFAVALGVLALRNGLGGVLGYIGIFAPGILLKLALLPLYANWRDRAAARSVIRGLNAAASGLVFTAVWQLFLVGYVHVAADGASRQAVSGPLTADPFWAVVASGSFLACRNYRAPPWLAVGGGAVAGLCWYGVHLKR
;
A
#
# COMPACT_ATOMS: atom_id res chain seq x y z
N MET A 1 21.51 11.02 -21.91
CA MET A 1 21.52 10.33 -20.60
C MET A 1 21.93 11.26 -19.47
N LEU A 2 23.09 11.92 -19.54
CA LEU A 2 23.60 12.85 -18.52
C LEU A 2 22.60 13.95 -18.10
N VAL A 3 21.93 14.60 -19.07
CA VAL A 3 20.90 15.62 -18.80
C VAL A 3 19.76 15.09 -17.90
N ARG A 4 19.35 13.83 -18.10
CA ARG A 4 18.28 13.20 -17.32
C ARG A 4 18.72 12.87 -15.90
N LEU A 5 19.96 12.40 -15.73
CA LEU A 5 20.55 12.16 -14.42
C LEU A 5 20.68 13.47 -13.63
N TRP A 6 21.13 14.54 -14.29
CA TRP A 6 21.23 15.86 -13.68
C TRP A 6 19.87 16.44 -13.26
N ALA A 7 18.83 16.23 -14.07
CA ALA A 7 17.46 16.62 -13.72
C ALA A 7 16.97 15.88 -12.45
N VAL A 8 17.27 14.59 -12.31
CA VAL A 8 16.97 13.83 -11.10
C VAL A 8 17.75 14.33 -9.89
N ILE A 9 19.05 14.59 -10.03
CA ILE A 9 19.86 15.15 -8.94
C ILE A 9 19.21 16.44 -8.42
N LYS A 10 18.91 17.40 -9.31
CA LYS A 10 18.27 18.66 -8.93
C LYS A 10 16.91 18.50 -8.25
N ALA A 11 16.13 17.50 -8.65
CA ALA A 11 14.78 17.30 -8.11
C ALA A 11 14.72 16.48 -6.81
N TYR A 12 15.72 15.62 -6.56
CA TYR A 12 15.72 14.65 -5.46
C TYR A 12 16.78 14.86 -4.38
N TRP A 13 17.84 15.66 -4.61
CA TRP A 13 18.99 15.72 -3.70
C TRP A 13 18.63 16.12 -2.25
N ASP A 14 17.68 17.03 -2.08
CA ASP A 14 17.24 17.55 -0.78
C ASP A 14 16.22 16.62 -0.11
N LEU A 15 15.50 15.81 -0.87
CA LEU A 15 14.43 14.96 -0.33
C LEU A 15 14.92 13.99 0.72
N GLY A 16 16.14 13.45 0.61
CA GLY A 16 16.72 12.58 1.63
C GLY A 16 17.01 13.29 2.97
N PHE A 17 17.06 14.63 2.98
CA PHE A 17 17.32 15.45 4.17
C PHE A 17 16.07 16.17 4.69
N THR A 18 15.06 16.39 3.84
CA THR A 18 13.89 17.22 4.18
C THR A 18 12.58 16.42 4.27
N SER A 19 12.56 15.15 3.87
CA SER A 19 11.33 14.35 3.88
C SER A 19 11.06 13.78 5.27
N PHE A 20 10.51 14.61 6.15
CA PHE A 20 10.05 14.19 7.46
C PHE A 20 8.58 13.77 7.42
N GLY A 21 8.18 12.91 8.35
CA GLY A 21 6.76 12.66 8.62
C GLY A 21 6.15 11.39 8.08
N GLY A 22 6.98 10.46 7.63
CA GLY A 22 6.53 9.13 7.26
C GLY A 22 5.66 9.10 6.00
N PRO A 23 5.00 7.96 5.71
CA PRO A 23 4.43 7.69 4.39
C PRO A 23 3.39 8.72 3.92
N GLY A 24 2.48 9.16 4.79
CA GLY A 24 1.45 10.15 4.43
C GLY A 24 2.04 11.50 4.04
N ALA A 25 3.01 12.00 4.82
CA ALA A 25 3.71 13.25 4.52
C ALA A 25 4.53 13.13 3.22
N HIS A 26 5.18 11.97 3.00
CA HIS A 26 5.95 11.73 1.77
C HIS A 26 5.06 11.80 0.53
N VAL A 27 3.85 11.23 0.57
CA VAL A 27 2.92 11.28 -0.57
C VAL A 27 2.53 12.72 -0.89
N VAL A 28 2.18 13.52 0.12
CA VAL A 28 1.83 14.94 -0.07
C VAL A 28 3.03 15.74 -0.62
N LEU A 29 4.23 15.51 -0.07
CA LEU A 29 5.46 16.16 -0.51
C LEU A 29 5.78 15.82 -1.98
N LEU A 30 5.72 14.53 -2.34
CA LEU A 30 5.98 14.05 -3.69
C LEU A 30 4.93 14.57 -4.67
N ARG A 31 3.65 14.62 -4.29
CA ARG A 31 2.58 15.21 -5.11
C ARG A 31 2.86 16.68 -5.39
N LYS A 32 3.06 17.48 -4.34
CA LYS A 32 3.34 18.92 -4.48
C LYS A 32 4.56 19.18 -5.36
N ARG A 33 5.60 18.35 -5.22
CA ARG A 33 6.84 18.54 -5.98
C ARG A 33 6.73 18.07 -7.43
N PHE A 34 6.26 16.85 -7.68
CA PHE A 34 6.32 16.21 -8.99
C PHE A 34 5.07 16.38 -9.84
N VAL A 35 3.92 16.69 -9.22
CA VAL A 35 2.67 17.02 -9.92
C VAL A 35 2.52 18.54 -10.01
N ASP A 36 2.44 19.24 -8.88
CA ASP A 36 2.06 20.66 -8.88
C ASP A 36 3.20 21.58 -9.41
N ASN A 37 4.43 21.39 -8.91
CA ASN A 37 5.56 22.26 -9.22
C ASN A 37 6.34 21.86 -10.49
N LEU A 38 6.94 20.66 -10.49
CA LEU A 38 7.81 20.21 -11.58
C LEU A 38 7.04 19.63 -12.78
N ARG A 39 5.78 19.22 -12.58
CA ARG A 39 4.91 18.62 -13.61
C ARG A 39 5.58 17.47 -14.38
N TRP A 40 6.28 16.60 -13.65
CA TRP A 40 6.89 15.39 -14.23
C TRP A 40 5.85 14.31 -14.52
N VAL A 41 4.76 14.29 -13.75
CA VAL A 41 3.63 13.38 -13.88
C VAL A 41 2.35 14.15 -13.60
N ASP A 42 1.24 13.75 -14.24
CA ASP A 42 -0.09 14.30 -13.97
C ASP A 42 -0.72 13.62 -12.73
N GLU A 43 -1.85 14.17 -12.26
CA GLU A 43 -2.55 13.66 -11.07
C GLU A 43 -2.98 12.20 -11.25
N VAL A 44 -3.45 11.82 -12.44
CA VAL A 44 -3.90 10.45 -12.72
C VAL A 44 -2.72 9.49 -12.60
N THR A 45 -1.62 9.76 -13.31
CA THR A 45 -0.41 8.91 -13.21
C THR A 45 0.13 8.86 -11.79
N PHE A 46 0.11 9.97 -11.06
CA PHE A 46 0.58 10.00 -9.67
C PHE A 46 -0.26 9.08 -8.77
N LEU A 47 -1.58 9.19 -8.83
CA LEU A 47 -2.51 8.36 -8.06
C LEU A 47 -2.39 6.89 -8.45
N ASP A 48 -2.19 6.62 -9.73
CA ASP A 48 -1.96 5.28 -10.28
C ASP A 48 -0.66 4.65 -9.75
N LEU A 49 0.45 5.41 -9.74
CA LEU A 49 1.73 4.97 -9.20
C LEU A 49 1.66 4.73 -7.69
N PHE A 50 0.92 5.58 -6.98
CA PHE A 50 0.67 5.46 -5.54
C PHE A 50 -0.18 4.24 -5.22
N ALA A 51 -1.29 4.06 -5.94
CA ALA A 51 -2.16 2.89 -5.82
C ALA A 51 -1.40 1.59 -6.10
N LEU A 52 -0.57 1.58 -7.15
CA LEU A 52 0.29 0.43 -7.44
C LEU A 52 1.35 0.22 -6.34
N GLY A 53 1.83 1.29 -5.69
CA GLY A 53 2.82 1.20 -4.60
C GLY A 53 2.25 0.63 -3.30
N ASN A 54 0.97 0.86 -3.03
CA ASN A 54 0.29 0.28 -1.87
C ASN A 54 -0.15 -1.17 -2.10
N ALA A 55 -0.43 -1.51 -3.37
CA ALA A 55 -0.83 -2.85 -3.79
C ALA A 55 0.33 -3.85 -3.88
N LEU A 56 1.54 -3.38 -4.15
CA LEU A 56 2.72 -4.23 -4.30
C LEU A 56 3.52 -4.32 -3.00
N PRO A 57 4.21 -5.45 -2.77
CA PRO A 57 5.06 -5.56 -1.60
C PRO A 57 6.25 -4.60 -1.68
N GLY A 58 6.55 -3.97 -0.56
CA GLY A 58 7.68 -3.10 -0.34
C GLY A 58 7.32 -1.70 0.17
N PRO A 59 8.33 -0.86 0.43
CA PRO A 59 8.13 0.48 0.97
C PRO A 59 7.32 1.43 0.06
N GLY A 60 6.04 1.63 0.34
CA GLY A 60 5.12 2.38 -0.54
C GLY A 60 5.60 3.77 -0.98
N SER A 61 6.04 4.63 -0.03
CA SER A 61 6.54 5.98 -0.38
C SER A 61 7.85 5.95 -1.19
N THR A 62 8.72 4.97 -0.94
CA THR A 62 9.95 4.77 -1.71
C THR A 62 9.64 4.26 -3.11
N GLN A 63 8.69 3.33 -3.24
CA GLN A 63 8.23 2.85 -4.55
C GLN A 63 7.57 3.97 -5.35
N LEU A 64 6.81 4.86 -4.70
CA LEU A 64 6.24 6.03 -5.35
C LEU A 64 7.36 6.98 -5.84
N ALA A 65 8.28 7.37 -4.95
CA ALA A 65 9.41 8.23 -5.30
C ALA A 65 10.26 7.66 -6.45
N PHE A 66 10.57 6.35 -6.40
CA PHE A 66 11.27 5.62 -7.44
C PHE A 66 10.50 5.60 -8.75
N SER A 67 9.23 5.21 -8.73
CA SER A 67 8.44 5.02 -9.95
C SER A 67 8.11 6.34 -10.66
N ILE A 68 7.96 7.46 -9.95
CA ILE A 68 7.85 8.79 -10.56
C ILE A 68 9.10 9.10 -11.41
N ALA A 69 10.29 8.88 -10.86
CA ALA A 69 11.54 9.11 -11.58
C ALA A 69 11.72 8.13 -12.75
N VAL A 70 11.31 6.87 -12.61
CA VAL A 70 11.35 5.89 -13.71
C VAL A 70 10.46 6.32 -14.86
N VAL A 71 9.20 6.67 -14.58
CA VAL A 71 8.24 7.09 -15.60
C VAL A 71 8.68 8.38 -16.30
N ALA A 72 9.20 9.35 -15.55
CA ALA A 72 9.62 10.64 -16.10
C ALA A 72 10.96 10.56 -16.86
N GLN A 73 11.96 9.87 -16.31
CA GLN A 73 13.36 9.98 -16.77
C GLN A 73 13.98 8.64 -17.20
N GLY A 74 13.38 7.51 -16.84
CA GLY A 74 13.83 6.15 -17.14
C GLY A 74 14.44 5.43 -15.93
N VAL A 75 14.79 4.15 -16.12
CA VAL A 75 15.19 3.24 -15.03
C VAL A 75 16.41 3.71 -14.24
N LEU A 76 17.50 4.04 -14.94
CA LEU A 76 18.75 4.42 -14.28
C LEU A 76 18.62 5.73 -13.48
N PRO A 77 17.98 6.79 -14.03
CA PRO A 77 17.57 7.94 -13.22
C PRO A 77 16.64 7.58 -12.05
N GLY A 78 15.74 6.60 -12.21
CA GLY A 78 14.93 6.08 -11.11
C GLY A 78 15.75 5.47 -9.97
N LEU A 79 16.76 4.66 -10.29
CA LEU A 79 17.69 4.10 -9.30
C LEU A 79 18.48 5.21 -8.59
N LEU A 80 18.93 6.22 -9.34
CA LEU A 80 19.58 7.39 -8.74
C LEU A 80 18.64 8.16 -7.81
N ALA A 81 17.38 8.35 -8.20
CA ALA A 81 16.36 8.98 -7.37
C ALA A 81 16.14 8.22 -6.06
N PHE A 82 16.09 6.88 -6.12
CA PHE A 82 16.03 6.03 -4.93
C PHE A 82 17.24 6.25 -4.01
N LEU A 83 18.45 6.27 -4.55
CA LEU A 83 19.66 6.50 -3.76
C LEU A 83 19.68 7.90 -3.13
N LEU A 84 19.37 8.95 -3.88
CA LEU A 84 19.31 10.32 -3.32
C LEU A 84 18.24 10.47 -2.24
N TRP A 85 17.10 9.80 -2.41
CA TRP A 85 15.99 9.81 -1.45
C TRP A 85 16.32 9.04 -0.17
N SER A 86 16.99 7.89 -0.28
CA SER A 86 17.07 6.91 0.80
C SER A 86 18.44 6.86 1.49
N LEU A 87 19.51 7.10 0.75
CA LEU A 87 20.88 6.92 1.25
C LEU A 87 21.28 7.89 2.37
N PRO A 88 20.90 9.18 2.38
CA PRO A 88 21.23 10.08 3.49
C PRO A 88 20.68 9.58 4.84
N GLY A 89 19.40 9.20 4.85
CA GLY A 89 18.78 8.58 6.03
C GLY A 89 19.42 7.23 6.39
N ALA A 90 19.79 6.42 5.39
CA ALA A 90 20.46 5.13 5.63
C ALA A 90 21.83 5.30 6.30
N ILE A 91 22.63 6.27 5.84
CA ILE A 91 23.92 6.61 6.45
C ILE A 91 23.72 7.08 7.90
N GLY A 92 22.72 7.93 8.13
CA GLY A 92 22.35 8.37 9.47
C GLY A 92 21.97 7.20 10.39
N MET A 93 21.14 6.27 9.91
CA MET A 93 20.74 5.07 10.66
C MET A 93 21.91 4.09 10.86
N LEU A 94 22.83 3.99 9.90
CA LEU A 94 24.06 3.21 10.06
C LEU A 94 24.92 3.78 11.20
N GLY A 95 25.14 5.09 11.20
CA GLY A 95 25.86 5.79 12.27
C GLY A 95 25.16 5.63 13.62
N LEU A 96 23.83 5.73 13.65
CA LEU A 96 23.03 5.50 14.85
C LEU A 96 23.19 4.08 15.39
N GLY A 97 23.08 3.05 14.52
CA GLY A 97 23.28 1.66 14.92
C GLY A 97 24.67 1.39 15.49
N LEU A 98 25.71 2.00 14.90
CA LEU A 98 27.08 1.94 15.42
C LEU A 98 27.20 2.70 16.75
N GLY A 99 26.51 3.83 16.92
CA GLY A 99 26.51 4.57 18.18
C GLY A 99 25.89 3.74 19.31
N ILE A 100 24.72 3.17 19.07
CA ILE A 100 23.98 2.37 20.06
C ILE A 100 24.75 1.11 20.45
N SER A 101 25.48 0.48 19.52
CA SER A 101 26.26 -0.71 19.83
C SER A 101 27.38 -0.47 20.87
N HIS A 102 27.73 0.79 21.13
CA HIS A 102 28.71 1.17 22.16
C HIS A 102 28.06 1.67 23.47
N ILE A 103 26.73 1.79 23.54
CA ILE A 103 26.01 2.26 24.74
C ILE A 103 25.69 1.07 25.65
N PRO A 104 26.07 1.09 26.94
CA PRO A 104 25.77 0.02 27.89
C PRO A 104 24.28 -0.25 28.03
N ASP A 105 23.88 -1.50 28.28
CA ASP A 105 22.47 -1.94 28.34
C ASP A 105 21.61 -1.19 29.37
N THR A 106 22.22 -0.68 30.45
CA THR A 106 21.52 0.06 31.50
C THR A 106 21.40 1.55 31.16
N LEU A 107 20.21 1.95 30.72
CA LEU A 107 19.87 3.35 30.51
C LEU A 107 19.30 3.99 31.80
N PRO A 108 19.62 5.27 32.08
CA PRO A 108 18.97 6.03 33.13
C PRO A 108 17.44 6.10 32.93
N ALA A 109 16.68 6.10 34.02
CA ALA A 109 15.21 6.15 33.97
C ALA A 109 14.66 7.36 33.20
N ILE A 110 15.35 8.51 33.23
CA ILE A 110 15.01 9.69 32.44
C ILE A 110 15.01 9.41 30.92
N VAL A 111 15.94 8.58 30.45
CA VAL A 111 16.04 8.20 29.02
C VAL A 111 14.89 7.27 28.66
N LEU A 112 14.53 6.33 29.53
CA LEU A 112 13.39 5.41 29.30
C LEU A 112 12.06 6.16 29.19
N ALA A 113 11.85 7.18 30.03
CA ALA A 113 10.67 8.03 29.96
C ALA A 113 10.63 8.86 28.68
N LEU A 114 11.77 9.43 28.26
CA LEU A 114 11.92 10.13 26.98
C LEU A 114 11.61 9.20 25.80
N LEU A 115 12.14 7.98 25.79
CA LEU A 115 11.90 6.98 24.76
C LEU A 115 10.43 6.57 24.69
N THR A 116 9.79 6.38 25.84
CA THR A 116 8.36 6.07 25.90
C THR A 116 7.54 7.22 25.30
N GLY A 117 7.88 8.46 25.62
CA GLY A 117 7.23 9.64 25.04
C GLY A 117 7.39 9.71 23.51
N LEU A 118 8.60 9.42 23.00
CA LEU A 118 8.87 9.32 21.56
C LEU A 118 8.04 8.21 20.89
N ASN A 119 8.00 7.00 21.48
CA ASN A 119 7.23 5.86 20.97
C ASN A 119 5.73 6.15 20.97
N ALA A 120 5.21 6.75 22.04
CA ALA A 120 3.80 7.15 22.10
C ALA A 120 3.44 8.14 20.98
N ALA A 121 4.26 9.16 20.76
CA ALA A 121 4.07 10.09 19.65
C ALA A 121 4.16 9.41 18.28
N ALA A 122 5.09 8.47 18.11
CA ALA A 122 5.22 7.67 16.90
C ALA A 122 3.95 6.87 16.58
N VAL A 123 3.35 6.24 17.59
CA VAL A 123 2.07 5.52 17.44
C VAL A 123 0.96 6.47 16.99
N GLY A 124 0.91 7.69 17.53
CA GLY A 124 -0.02 8.74 17.08
C GLY A 124 0.15 9.12 15.61
N LEU A 125 1.39 9.27 15.13
CA LEU A 125 1.69 9.54 13.72
C LEU A 125 1.32 8.37 12.79
N ILE A 126 1.52 7.15 13.26
CA ILE A 126 1.16 5.93 12.52
C ILE A 126 -0.37 5.80 12.43
N ALA A 127 -1.09 6.17 13.49
CA ALA A 127 -2.56 6.27 13.47
C ALA A 127 -3.04 7.33 12.45
N LEU A 128 -2.33 8.45 12.31
CA LEU A 128 -2.64 9.45 11.29
C LEU A 128 -2.43 8.89 9.87
N ALA A 129 -1.34 8.15 9.65
CA ALA A 129 -1.11 7.48 8.37
C ALA A 129 -2.21 6.44 8.07
N ALA A 130 -2.63 5.67 9.07
CA ALA A 130 -3.73 4.71 8.94
C ALA A 130 -5.05 5.39 8.54
N GLU A 131 -5.38 6.53 9.16
CA GLU A 131 -6.58 7.30 8.79
C GLU A 131 -6.51 7.81 7.35
N GLN A 132 -5.37 8.40 6.95
CA GLN A 132 -5.19 8.98 5.61
C GLN A 132 -5.32 7.91 4.52
N LEU A 133 -4.66 6.77 4.70
CA LEU A 133 -4.72 5.63 3.78
C LEU A 133 -6.10 4.99 3.78
N GLY A 134 -6.70 4.80 4.95
CA GLY A 134 -8.04 4.24 5.10
C GLY A 134 -9.11 5.08 4.40
N ARG A 135 -9.10 6.41 4.59
CA ARG A 135 -10.02 7.33 3.90
C ARG A 135 -9.81 7.34 2.39
N GLY A 136 -8.56 7.26 1.93
CA GLY A 136 -8.25 7.20 0.50
C GLY A 136 -8.66 5.89 -0.16
N ALA A 137 -8.61 4.76 0.58
CA ALA A 137 -8.92 3.44 0.04
C ALA A 137 -10.40 3.06 0.16
N ALA A 138 -11.12 3.59 1.15
CA ALA A 138 -12.54 3.29 1.40
C ALA A 138 -13.47 4.11 0.49
N THR A 139 -13.50 3.78 -0.80
CA THR A 139 -14.31 4.48 -1.82
C THR A 139 -15.78 4.08 -1.83
N ASP A 140 -16.10 2.87 -1.36
CA ASP A 140 -17.43 2.26 -1.39
C ASP A 140 -17.62 1.27 -0.24
N ARG A 141 -18.86 0.81 -0.04
CA ARG A 141 -19.21 -0.10 1.07
C ARG A 141 -18.39 -1.39 1.10
N LEU A 142 -18.00 -1.94 -0.05
CA LEU A 142 -17.19 -3.15 -0.11
C LEU A 142 -15.76 -2.84 0.33
N THR A 143 -15.14 -1.79 -0.21
CA THR A 143 -13.78 -1.40 0.20
C THR A 143 -13.72 -1.02 1.68
N LEU A 144 -14.75 -0.36 2.21
CA LEU A 144 -14.86 -0.06 3.64
C LEU A 144 -14.91 -1.34 4.47
N ALA A 145 -15.71 -2.33 4.04
CA ALA A 145 -15.74 -3.64 4.69
C ALA A 145 -14.38 -4.36 4.60
N LEU A 146 -13.67 -4.27 3.47
CA LEU A 146 -12.34 -4.86 3.31
C LEU A 146 -11.30 -4.20 4.23
N VAL A 147 -11.31 -2.88 4.38
CA VAL A 147 -10.46 -2.15 5.33
C VAL A 147 -10.72 -2.67 6.75
N TRP A 148 -11.99 -2.71 7.16
CA TRP A 148 -12.37 -3.15 8.51
C TRP A 148 -12.06 -4.62 8.77
N LEU A 149 -12.38 -5.52 7.84
CA LEU A 149 -12.10 -6.95 7.95
C LEU A 149 -10.60 -7.24 8.00
N SER A 150 -9.81 -6.58 7.15
CA SER A 150 -8.35 -6.77 7.14
C SER A 150 -7.71 -6.26 8.42
N ALA A 151 -8.16 -5.11 8.93
CA ALA A 151 -7.72 -4.57 10.22
C ALA A 151 -8.08 -5.53 11.37
N SER A 152 -9.33 -5.97 11.43
CA SER A 152 -9.84 -6.86 12.49
C SER A 152 -9.12 -8.20 12.48
N PHE A 153 -8.96 -8.81 11.30
CA PHE A 153 -8.24 -10.07 11.16
C PHE A 153 -6.78 -9.92 11.60
N GLY A 154 -6.10 -8.85 11.18
CA GLY A 154 -4.71 -8.60 11.57
C GLY A 154 -4.52 -8.29 13.06
N ILE A 155 -5.52 -7.67 13.71
CA ILE A 155 -5.51 -7.43 15.16
C ILE A 155 -5.67 -8.76 15.93
N CYS A 156 -6.53 -9.65 15.46
CA CYS A 156 -6.80 -10.93 16.11
C CYS A 156 -5.77 -12.03 15.81
N TYR A 157 -5.07 -11.94 14.67
CA TYR A 157 -4.16 -12.97 14.20
C TYR A 157 -2.82 -12.39 13.74
N HIS A 158 -1.74 -13.04 14.14
CA HIS A 158 -0.38 -12.59 13.84
C HIS A 158 0.40 -13.70 13.15
N ALA A 159 0.42 -13.68 11.82
CA ALA A 159 1.32 -14.51 11.03
C ALA A 159 1.82 -13.77 9.78
N PRO A 160 3.09 -13.91 9.39
CA PRO A 160 3.64 -13.22 8.21
C PRO A 160 2.92 -13.55 6.89
N TRP A 161 2.37 -14.75 6.76
CA TRP A 161 1.65 -15.17 5.53
C TRP A 161 0.28 -14.50 5.38
N MET A 162 -0.28 -13.94 6.45
CA MET A 162 -1.59 -13.30 6.46
C MET A 162 -1.64 -12.07 5.55
N TYR A 163 -0.60 -11.23 5.56
CA TYR A 163 -0.55 -9.97 4.81
C TYR A 163 -0.78 -10.16 3.30
N PRO A 164 -0.01 -11.00 2.58
CA PRO A 164 -0.25 -11.23 1.15
C PRO A 164 -1.60 -11.91 0.88
N VAL A 165 -2.06 -12.81 1.75
CA VAL A 165 -3.34 -13.50 1.58
C VAL A 165 -4.51 -12.52 1.65
N LEU A 166 -4.55 -11.64 2.65
CA LEU A 166 -5.61 -10.65 2.80
C LEU A 166 -5.66 -9.67 1.61
N ILE A 167 -4.50 -9.31 1.08
CA ILE A 167 -4.41 -8.36 -0.04
C ILE A 167 -4.88 -8.97 -1.35
N VAL A 168 -4.44 -10.19 -1.64
CA VAL A 168 -4.95 -10.94 -2.79
C VAL A 168 -6.45 -11.19 -2.65
N ALA A 169 -6.93 -11.55 -1.45
CA ALA A 169 -8.35 -11.74 -1.17
C ALA A 169 -9.17 -10.46 -1.37
N GLY A 170 -8.65 -9.29 -0.96
CA GLY A 170 -9.27 -7.99 -1.22
C GLY A 170 -9.40 -7.67 -2.72
N GLY A 171 -8.33 -7.94 -3.48
CA GLY A 171 -8.34 -7.82 -4.94
C GLY A 171 -9.34 -8.72 -5.64
N LEU A 172 -9.39 -9.99 -5.25
CA LEU A 172 -10.34 -10.95 -5.81
C LEU A 172 -11.78 -10.60 -5.43
N SER A 173 -12.01 -10.13 -4.20
CA SER A 173 -13.33 -9.77 -3.70
C SER A 173 -13.94 -8.60 -4.47
N THR A 174 -13.16 -7.56 -4.75
CA THR A 174 -13.60 -6.44 -5.60
C THR A 174 -13.83 -6.87 -7.05
N LEU A 175 -12.92 -7.67 -7.62
CA LEU A 175 -13.08 -8.21 -8.98
C LEU A 175 -14.36 -9.03 -9.12
N LEU A 176 -14.62 -9.95 -8.20
CA LEU A 176 -15.83 -10.78 -8.19
C LEU A 176 -17.08 -9.91 -8.02
N TRP A 177 -17.04 -8.91 -7.15
CA TRP A 177 -18.18 -8.03 -6.90
C TRP A 177 -18.54 -7.15 -8.10
N ASP A 178 -17.56 -6.52 -8.75
CA ASP A 178 -17.81 -5.63 -9.88
C ASP A 178 -18.27 -6.43 -11.11
N PHE A 179 -17.67 -7.60 -11.34
CA PHE A 179 -17.99 -8.45 -12.49
C PHE A 179 -19.07 -9.50 -12.21
N ARG A 180 -19.69 -9.52 -11.02
CA ARG A 180 -20.75 -10.50 -10.67
C ARG A 180 -21.91 -10.54 -11.65
N ARG A 181 -22.25 -9.41 -12.27
CA ARG A 181 -23.33 -9.32 -13.26
C ARG A 181 -22.97 -10.05 -14.57
N GLN A 182 -21.71 -9.98 -14.97
CA GLN A 182 -21.21 -10.66 -16.16
C GLN A 182 -20.87 -12.12 -15.90
N LEU A 183 -20.32 -12.44 -14.73
CA LEU A 183 -19.88 -13.78 -14.33
C LEU A 183 -21.01 -14.70 -13.86
N PHE A 184 -21.99 -14.18 -13.11
CA PHE A 184 -23.06 -15.00 -12.52
C PHE A 184 -24.44 -14.70 -13.14
N ILE A 185 -24.79 -13.44 -13.33
CA ILE A 185 -26.16 -13.07 -13.76
C ILE A 185 -26.39 -13.30 -15.27
N ALA A 186 -25.44 -12.97 -16.13
CA ALA A 186 -25.55 -13.20 -17.57
C ALA A 186 -25.65 -14.70 -17.96
N PRO A 187 -24.81 -15.61 -17.43
CA PRO A 187 -24.96 -17.04 -17.70
C PRO A 187 -26.21 -17.63 -17.04
N ALA A 188 -26.59 -17.21 -15.83
CA ALA A 188 -27.84 -17.66 -15.20
C ALA A 188 -29.07 -17.23 -16.01
N ARG A 189 -29.12 -15.99 -16.50
CA ARG A 189 -30.19 -15.52 -17.40
C ARG A 189 -30.21 -16.27 -18.74
N ARG A 190 -29.04 -16.56 -19.33
CA ARG A 190 -28.95 -17.36 -20.57
C ARG A 190 -29.38 -18.80 -20.36
N ALA A 191 -29.02 -19.41 -19.23
CA ALA A 191 -29.47 -20.74 -18.85
C ALA A 191 -30.98 -20.79 -18.59
N HIS A 192 -31.53 -19.80 -17.87
CA HIS A 192 -32.96 -19.72 -17.61
C HIS A 192 -33.77 -19.45 -18.87
N ALA A 193 -33.27 -18.61 -19.79
CA ALA A 193 -33.87 -18.38 -21.10
C ALA A 193 -33.83 -19.62 -22.00
N ARG A 194 -32.73 -20.40 -21.96
CA ARG A 194 -32.63 -21.70 -22.66
C ARG A 194 -33.62 -22.72 -22.08
N ALA A 195 -33.72 -22.83 -20.76
CA ALA A 195 -34.66 -23.73 -20.09
C ALA A 195 -36.13 -23.33 -20.31
N ARG A 196 -36.44 -22.04 -20.39
CA ARG A 196 -37.78 -21.55 -20.75
C ARG A 196 -38.12 -21.85 -22.21
N LYS A 197 -37.16 -21.73 -23.13
CA LYS A 197 -37.35 -22.05 -24.55
C LYS A 197 -37.51 -23.56 -24.80
N SER A 198 -36.87 -24.43 -24.00
CA SER A 198 -37.09 -25.88 -24.08
C SER A 198 -38.41 -26.31 -23.46
N ARG A 199 -38.91 -25.59 -22.45
CA ARG A 199 -40.19 -25.87 -21.78
C ARG A 199 -41.43 -25.38 -22.55
N ASN A 200 -41.28 -24.42 -23.46
CA ASN A 200 -42.35 -23.90 -24.34
C ASN A 200 -42.42 -24.61 -25.71
N LYS A 201 -41.65 -25.69 -25.93
CA LYS A 201 -41.89 -26.61 -27.05
C LYS A 201 -42.93 -27.63 -26.59
N GLU A 202 -44.21 -27.37 -26.86
CA GLU A 202 -45.24 -28.41 -26.81
C GLU A 202 -44.98 -29.47 -27.89
N PRO A 203 -45.38 -30.74 -27.67
CA PRO A 203 -45.26 -31.79 -28.68
C PRO A 203 -46.17 -31.44 -29.88
N GLN A 204 -45.62 -31.50 -31.09
CA GLN A 204 -46.42 -31.42 -32.30
C GLN A 204 -47.34 -32.65 -32.35
N ASP A 205 -48.65 -32.39 -32.49
CA ASP A 205 -49.70 -33.35 -32.81
C ASP A 205 -49.24 -34.25 -33.97
N GLU A 206 -49.12 -35.55 -33.73
CA GLU A 206 -48.99 -36.55 -34.79
C GLU A 206 -50.33 -36.62 -35.54
N GLY A 207 -50.32 -36.18 -36.79
CA GLY A 207 -51.48 -36.20 -37.66
C GLY A 207 -51.97 -37.63 -37.92
N ILE A 208 -53.25 -37.89 -37.60
CA ILE A 208 -54.00 -39.03 -38.12
C ILE A 208 -54.71 -38.56 -39.40
N GLU A 209 -54.27 -39.08 -40.55
CA GLU A 209 -54.95 -38.93 -41.84
C GLU A 209 -56.32 -39.61 -41.82
N ILE A 210 -57.38 -38.88 -42.22
CA ILE A 210 -58.69 -39.45 -42.55
C ILE A 210 -58.95 -39.21 -44.05
N PRO A 211 -59.34 -40.22 -44.85
CA PRO A 211 -59.40 -40.11 -46.31
C PRO A 211 -60.52 -39.20 -46.84
N SER A 212 -60.23 -38.49 -47.91
CA SER A 212 -61.12 -37.56 -48.62
C SER A 212 -62.23 -38.26 -49.41
N VAL A 213 -63.46 -37.73 -49.33
CA VAL A 213 -64.57 -38.04 -50.26
C VAL A 213 -64.84 -36.79 -51.13
N PRO A 214 -65.07 -36.92 -52.45
CA PRO A 214 -65.03 -35.79 -53.37
C PRO A 214 -66.41 -35.14 -53.57
N TYR A 215 -66.43 -33.81 -53.71
CA TYR A 215 -67.59 -33.08 -54.23
C TYR A 215 -67.17 -31.83 -55.03
N THR A 216 -67.81 -31.66 -56.18
CA THR A 216 -67.79 -30.51 -57.09
C THR A 216 -69.22 -30.31 -57.59
N PRO A 217 -69.58 -29.18 -58.22
CA PRO A 217 -69.53 -27.77 -57.80
C PRO A 217 -70.96 -27.14 -57.83
N ASP A 218 -71.21 -25.95 -57.27
CA ASP A 218 -71.74 -24.81 -58.05
C ASP A 218 -72.12 -23.52 -57.26
N GLU A 219 -71.91 -22.40 -57.96
CA GLU A 219 -72.70 -21.14 -58.01
C GLU A 219 -73.22 -20.40 -56.74
N ARG A 220 -72.67 -19.19 -56.46
CA ARG A 220 -73.29 -17.85 -56.74
C ARG A 220 -72.82 -16.67 -55.83
N ARG A 221 -72.48 -15.58 -56.52
CA ARG A 221 -72.70 -14.12 -56.26
C ARG A 221 -71.97 -13.38 -55.10
N SER A 222 -70.96 -12.58 -55.52
CA SER A 222 -70.72 -11.10 -55.39
C SER A 222 -71.22 -10.29 -54.16
N PRO A 223 -70.70 -9.07 -53.82
CA PRO A 223 -69.85 -8.17 -54.61
C PRO A 223 -68.72 -7.38 -53.87
N SER A 224 -67.99 -6.62 -54.70
CA SER A 224 -67.02 -5.51 -54.52
C SER A 224 -67.05 -4.64 -53.25
N ILE A 225 -65.88 -4.07 -52.89
CA ILE A 225 -65.60 -2.61 -52.79
C ILE A 225 -64.07 -2.37 -52.73
N ARG A 226 -63.62 -1.26 -53.36
CA ARG A 226 -62.24 -0.75 -53.52
C ARG A 226 -61.96 0.46 -52.57
N PRO A 227 -60.74 1.03 -52.52
CA PRO A 227 -60.02 1.44 -51.29
C PRO A 227 -59.98 2.96 -51.00
N ALA A 228 -59.40 3.36 -49.85
CA ALA A 228 -58.96 4.75 -49.57
C ALA A 228 -57.93 4.85 -48.39
N PRO A 229 -57.21 6.00 -48.21
CA PRO A 229 -55.79 6.05 -47.84
C PRO A 229 -55.44 6.73 -46.48
N SER A 230 -54.13 6.87 -46.24
CA SER A 230 -53.38 7.43 -45.08
C SER A 230 -53.84 8.78 -44.52
N LEU A 231 -53.67 9.01 -43.20
CA LEU A 231 -53.74 10.33 -42.56
C LEU A 231 -52.84 10.47 -41.31
N SER A 232 -52.37 11.71 -41.15
CA SER A 232 -51.40 12.32 -40.23
C SER A 232 -51.87 12.51 -38.78
N ILE A 233 -50.93 12.72 -37.84
CA ILE A 233 -51.16 13.55 -36.63
C ILE A 233 -49.94 14.44 -36.36
N CYS A 234 -50.23 15.72 -36.06
CA CYS A 234 -49.37 16.88 -35.84
C CYS A 234 -48.82 17.04 -34.41
N GLU A 235 -47.98 18.07 -34.28
CA GLU A 235 -47.23 18.65 -33.16
C GLU A 235 -48.05 19.20 -31.98
N ASP A 236 -47.38 19.44 -30.85
CA ASP A 236 -47.73 20.46 -29.84
C ASP A 236 -46.46 21.04 -29.16
N GLU A 237 -46.48 22.36 -28.89
CA GLU A 237 -45.37 23.25 -28.53
C GLU A 237 -45.17 23.52 -27.00
N ALA A 238 -43.90 23.84 -26.62
CA ALA A 238 -43.39 24.89 -25.69
C ALA A 238 -43.61 24.80 -24.15
N PRO A 239 -42.84 25.53 -23.27
CA PRO A 239 -41.93 26.67 -23.56
C PRO A 239 -40.53 26.66 -22.91
N ALA A 240 -39.74 27.65 -23.31
CA ALA A 240 -38.41 27.99 -22.83
C ALA A 240 -38.44 28.88 -21.57
N ASP A 241 -37.43 28.74 -20.71
CA ASP A 241 -36.92 29.83 -19.86
C ASP A 241 -35.39 29.69 -19.71
N SER A 242 -34.75 30.86 -19.80
CA SER A 242 -33.32 31.11 -19.82
C SER A 242 -32.69 31.10 -18.43
N GLU A 243 -31.47 30.56 -18.29
CA GLU A 243 -30.44 31.20 -17.48
C GLU A 243 -29.03 30.79 -17.95
N SER A 244 -28.27 31.81 -18.36
CA SER A 244 -26.93 31.74 -18.93
C SER A 244 -25.86 31.66 -17.84
N GLY A 245 -25.19 30.52 -17.73
CA GLY A 245 -23.91 30.36 -17.03
C GLY A 245 -22.86 29.88 -18.01
N GLY A 246 -21.86 30.73 -18.32
CA GLY A 246 -20.84 30.48 -19.33
C GLY A 246 -20.06 29.18 -19.11
N ALA A 247 -20.39 28.15 -19.88
CA ALA A 247 -19.55 26.97 -20.04
C ALA A 247 -18.43 27.32 -21.03
N ALA A 248 -17.21 27.47 -20.51
CA ALA A 248 -16.01 27.50 -21.32
C ALA A 248 -16.02 26.30 -22.28
N SER A 249 -15.95 26.57 -23.58
CA SER A 249 -15.82 25.55 -24.61
C SER A 249 -14.52 24.78 -24.37
N THR A 250 -14.61 23.64 -23.69
CA THR A 250 -13.50 22.70 -23.58
C THR A 250 -13.33 22.05 -24.95
N ASN A 251 -12.39 22.57 -25.72
CA ASN A 251 -11.94 21.97 -26.96
C ASN A 251 -11.66 20.47 -26.72
N PRO A 252 -12.31 19.54 -27.43
CA PRO A 252 -12.09 18.10 -27.25
C PRO A 252 -10.61 17.69 -27.38
N GLY A 253 -9.85 18.42 -28.22
CA GLY A 253 -8.41 18.19 -28.41
C GLY A 253 -7.53 18.59 -27.21
N SER A 254 -8.02 19.43 -26.28
CA SER A 254 -7.25 19.81 -25.08
C SER A 254 -7.26 18.73 -23.99
N ILE A 255 -8.28 17.87 -23.99
CA ILE A 255 -8.38 16.69 -23.10
C ILE A 255 -7.56 15.52 -23.68
N GLU A 256 -7.44 15.43 -25.01
CA GLU A 256 -6.61 14.41 -25.68
C GLU A 256 -5.11 14.72 -25.58
N ALA A 257 -4.69 15.98 -25.67
CA ALA A 257 -3.28 16.37 -25.53
C ALA A 257 -2.71 16.09 -24.12
N ALA A 258 -3.56 16.00 -23.08
CA ALA A 258 -3.15 15.64 -21.73
C ALA A 258 -2.89 14.13 -21.53
N ARG A 259 -3.33 13.27 -22.47
CA ARG A 259 -3.25 11.80 -22.34
C ARG A 259 -1.98 11.17 -22.92
N GLU A 260 -1.17 11.91 -23.67
CA GLU A 260 0.03 11.38 -24.35
C GLU A 260 1.31 11.45 -23.50
N HIS A 261 1.25 11.15 -22.20
CA HIS A 261 2.48 10.75 -21.51
C HIS A 261 2.73 9.26 -21.78
N ASN A 262 3.48 8.97 -22.84
CA ASN A 262 4.09 7.66 -23.04
C ASN A 262 4.97 7.34 -21.82
N LEU A 263 4.42 6.57 -20.88
CA LEU A 263 5.12 6.09 -19.70
C LEU A 263 6.41 5.42 -20.19
N ARG A 264 7.58 5.91 -19.74
CA ARG A 264 8.86 5.32 -20.13
C ARG A 264 9.08 4.01 -19.40
N VAL A 265 8.46 2.95 -19.93
CA VAL A 265 8.53 1.59 -19.40
C VAL A 265 9.64 0.80 -20.08
N ILE A 266 10.15 -0.20 -19.36
CA ILE A 266 11.10 -1.18 -19.88
C ILE A 266 10.41 -2.13 -20.87
N SER A 267 11.20 -2.82 -21.70
CA SER A 267 10.69 -3.85 -22.59
C SER A 267 10.14 -5.05 -21.80
N THR A 268 9.17 -5.77 -22.38
CA THR A 268 8.59 -6.97 -21.75
C THR A 268 9.64 -8.04 -21.45
N ARG A 269 10.67 -8.17 -22.29
CA ARG A 269 11.79 -9.09 -22.05
C ARG A 269 12.58 -8.71 -20.79
N ALA A 270 12.88 -7.41 -20.62
CA ALA A 270 13.52 -6.91 -19.42
C ALA A 270 12.63 -7.07 -18.17
N ALA A 271 11.32 -6.90 -18.32
CA ALA A 271 10.35 -7.14 -17.25
C ALA A 271 10.36 -8.59 -16.75
N VAL A 272 10.32 -9.55 -17.69
CA VAL A 272 10.42 -10.99 -17.38
C VAL A 272 11.77 -11.31 -16.73
N ALA A 273 12.88 -10.75 -17.25
CA ALA A 273 14.20 -10.92 -16.65
C ALA A 273 14.26 -10.38 -15.21
N LEU A 274 13.62 -9.25 -14.92
CA LEU A 274 13.53 -8.71 -13.57
C LEU A 274 12.63 -9.53 -12.64
N LEU A 275 11.55 -10.14 -13.14
CA LEU A 275 10.75 -11.09 -12.36
C LEU A 275 11.57 -12.34 -12.00
N LEU A 276 12.36 -12.86 -12.95
CA LEU A 276 13.28 -13.96 -12.69
C LEU A 276 14.37 -13.56 -11.69
N ALA A 277 14.93 -12.36 -11.82
CA ALA A 277 15.90 -11.81 -10.87
C ALA A 277 15.29 -11.65 -9.47
N PHE A 278 14.06 -11.16 -9.37
CA PHE A 278 13.31 -11.08 -8.11
C PHE A 278 13.11 -12.47 -7.49
N ALA A 279 12.66 -13.45 -8.28
CA ALA A 279 12.45 -14.82 -7.82
C ALA A 279 13.77 -15.45 -7.35
N LEU A 280 14.86 -15.26 -8.08
CA LEU A 280 16.19 -15.74 -7.70
C LEU A 280 16.71 -15.04 -6.44
N PHE A 281 16.54 -13.72 -6.34
CA PHE A 281 16.94 -12.92 -5.18
C PHE A 281 16.19 -13.37 -3.92
N LEU A 282 14.91 -13.73 -4.04
CA LEU A 282 14.12 -14.26 -2.93
C LEU A 282 14.50 -15.71 -2.59
N THR A 283 14.56 -16.59 -3.59
CA THR A 283 14.70 -18.03 -3.35
C THR A 283 16.12 -18.45 -2.99
N THR A 284 17.15 -17.81 -3.53
CA THR A 284 18.55 -18.23 -3.30
C THR A 284 18.94 -18.16 -1.82
N PRO A 285 18.77 -17.03 -1.11
CA PRO A 285 19.16 -16.93 0.30
C PRO A 285 18.31 -17.83 1.20
N LEU A 286 17.00 -17.90 0.93
CA LEU A 286 16.06 -18.73 1.69
C LEU A 286 16.34 -20.23 1.51
N ALA A 287 16.59 -20.68 0.28
CA ALA A 287 16.95 -22.07 -0.01
C ALA A 287 18.32 -22.42 0.58
N THR A 288 19.30 -21.51 0.52
CA THR A 288 20.62 -21.71 1.15
C THR A 288 20.48 -21.85 2.66
N ARG A 289 19.70 -20.98 3.32
CA ARG A 289 19.40 -21.05 4.75
C ARG A 289 18.70 -22.37 5.11
N ALA A 290 17.68 -22.76 4.35
CA ALA A 290 16.94 -24.00 4.58
C ALA A 290 17.83 -25.24 4.39
N GLY A 291 18.65 -25.26 3.35
CA GLY A 291 19.59 -26.34 3.07
C GLY A 291 20.64 -26.52 4.18
N LEU A 292 21.18 -25.42 4.72
CA LEU A 292 22.09 -25.46 5.87
C LEU A 292 21.40 -26.02 7.12
N ARG A 293 20.18 -25.57 7.43
CA ARG A 293 19.39 -26.07 8.58
C ARG A 293 19.10 -27.57 8.44
N ASN A 294 18.67 -28.01 7.26
CA ASN A 294 18.37 -29.43 6.99
C ASN A 294 19.62 -30.32 7.05
N ALA A 295 20.78 -29.77 6.69
CA ALA A 295 22.06 -30.46 6.81
C ALA A 295 22.65 -30.45 8.23
N GLY A 296 21.92 -29.92 9.23
CA GLY A 296 22.40 -29.78 10.60
C GLY A 296 23.57 -28.81 10.78
N ARG A 297 23.81 -27.93 9.79
CA ARG A 297 24.90 -26.93 9.83
C ARG A 297 24.42 -25.62 10.43
N ALA A 298 25.29 -24.96 11.18
CA ALA A 298 25.01 -23.62 11.70
C ALA A 298 24.83 -22.63 10.55
N VAL A 299 23.74 -21.87 10.57
CA VAL A 299 23.49 -20.81 9.58
C VAL A 299 24.30 -19.57 9.99
N PRO A 300 25.13 -18.99 9.10
CA PRO A 300 25.82 -17.74 9.39
C PRO A 300 24.80 -16.64 9.70
N ARG A 301 25.02 -15.89 10.80
CA ARG A 301 24.11 -14.82 11.23
C ARG A 301 23.82 -13.79 10.13
N ALA A 302 24.81 -13.49 9.28
CA ALA A 302 24.64 -12.58 8.15
C ALA A 302 23.63 -13.07 7.12
N LEU A 303 23.67 -14.37 6.78
CA LEU A 303 22.72 -15.00 5.88
C LEU A 303 21.32 -15.05 6.51
N ASP A 304 21.24 -15.37 7.80
CA ASP A 304 19.96 -15.48 8.49
C ASP A 304 19.26 -14.11 8.59
N PHE A 305 20.00 -13.08 9.01
CA PHE A 305 19.52 -11.69 9.04
C PHE A 305 19.13 -11.21 7.64
N PHE A 306 19.98 -11.41 6.64
CA PHE A 306 19.67 -11.00 5.26
C PHE A 306 18.41 -11.69 4.72
N SER A 307 18.23 -12.99 5.02
CA SER A 307 17.01 -13.73 4.65
C SER A 307 15.77 -13.15 5.32
N ASN A 308 15.85 -12.82 6.62
CA ASN A 308 14.75 -12.16 7.33
C ASN A 308 14.42 -10.78 6.74
N MET A 309 15.42 -10.00 6.33
CA MET A 309 15.21 -8.70 5.70
C MET A 309 14.60 -8.81 4.30
N ILE A 310 14.98 -9.84 3.52
CA ILE A 310 14.33 -10.15 2.24
C ILE A 310 12.86 -10.51 2.46
N VAL A 311 12.57 -11.39 3.41
CA VAL A 311 11.19 -11.77 3.75
C VAL A 311 10.41 -10.53 4.14
N ALA A 312 10.92 -9.72 5.07
CA ALA A 312 10.33 -8.44 5.42
C ALA A 312 10.08 -7.59 4.17
N GLY A 313 11.09 -7.39 3.32
CA GLY A 313 11.02 -6.70 2.03
C GLY A 313 9.86 -7.15 1.12
N THR A 314 9.51 -8.43 1.16
CA THR A 314 8.46 -9.06 0.32
C THR A 314 7.06 -9.13 0.94
N ILE A 315 6.92 -8.88 2.24
CA ILE A 315 5.62 -8.95 2.94
C ILE A 315 5.14 -7.59 3.43
N ILE A 316 5.89 -6.53 3.17
CA ILE A 316 5.49 -5.15 3.47
C ILE A 316 4.36 -4.75 2.54
N PHE A 317 3.19 -4.48 3.06
CA PHE A 317 2.11 -3.89 2.28
C PHE A 317 1.47 -2.74 3.06
N GLY A 318 0.89 -1.76 2.36
CA GLY A 318 0.23 -0.62 3.01
C GLY A 318 1.18 0.41 3.63
N GLY A 319 2.48 0.30 3.41
CA GLY A 319 3.48 1.30 3.80
C GLY A 319 4.36 0.92 5.01
N GLY A 320 5.19 1.89 5.43
CA GLY A 320 6.20 1.81 6.52
C GLY A 320 5.77 1.13 7.81
N PRO A 321 4.68 1.57 8.43
CA PRO A 321 4.39 1.20 9.81
C PRO A 321 4.10 -0.28 10.03
N VAL A 322 3.56 -0.97 9.01
CA VAL A 322 3.12 -2.37 9.10
C VAL A 322 4.26 -3.34 9.37
N VAL A 323 5.47 -3.00 8.94
CA VAL A 323 6.60 -3.91 9.08
C VAL A 323 7.31 -3.80 10.41
N ILE A 324 7.14 -2.70 11.14
CA ILE A 324 7.96 -2.44 12.33
C ILE A 324 7.74 -3.54 13.38
N PRO A 325 6.50 -3.95 13.73
CA PRO A 325 6.28 -5.10 14.60
C PRO A 325 6.92 -6.39 14.08
N LEU A 326 6.83 -6.66 12.77
CA LEU A 326 7.44 -7.86 12.17
C LEU A 326 8.97 -7.84 12.24
N LEU A 327 9.58 -6.68 12.05
CA LEU A 327 11.02 -6.54 12.18
C LEU A 327 11.48 -6.86 13.60
N ARG A 328 10.66 -6.56 14.62
CA ARG A 328 10.93 -6.96 16.01
C ARG A 328 11.01 -8.47 16.12
N ASP A 329 10.03 -9.20 15.58
CA ASP A 329 10.05 -10.68 15.59
C ASP A 329 11.25 -11.25 14.84
N TYR A 330 11.71 -10.58 13.78
CA TYR A 330 12.83 -11.04 12.96
C TYR A 330 14.23 -10.75 13.50
N VAL A 331 14.37 -9.92 14.54
CA VAL A 331 15.68 -9.53 15.08
C VAL A 331 15.76 -9.64 16.60
N VAL A 332 14.67 -9.36 17.31
CA VAL A 332 14.60 -9.41 18.77
C VAL A 332 14.26 -10.82 19.23
N ALA A 333 13.28 -11.49 18.62
CA ALA A 333 12.96 -12.88 18.99
C ALA A 333 14.12 -13.85 18.67
N GLU A 334 14.95 -13.53 17.67
CA GLU A 334 16.20 -14.24 17.35
C GLU A 334 17.35 -13.92 18.33
N GLY A 335 17.17 -12.96 19.24
CA GLY A 335 18.15 -12.55 20.24
C GLY A 335 19.33 -11.74 19.69
N TRP A 336 19.24 -11.21 18.47
CA TRP A 336 20.33 -10.42 17.87
C TRP A 336 20.32 -8.96 18.30
N VAL A 337 19.13 -8.41 18.55
CA VAL A 337 18.89 -7.03 18.97
C VAL A 337 18.03 -7.05 20.23
N THR A 338 18.35 -6.20 21.20
CA THR A 338 17.55 -6.10 22.43
C THR A 338 16.26 -5.31 22.19
N ASP A 339 15.21 -5.54 22.98
CA ASP A 339 13.98 -4.73 22.95
C ASP A 339 14.27 -3.24 23.10
N ARG A 340 15.20 -2.92 24.01
CA ARG A 340 15.70 -1.57 24.23
C ARG A 340 16.26 -0.96 22.95
N ASP A 341 17.21 -1.63 22.31
CA ASP A 341 17.89 -1.11 21.12
C ASP A 341 16.90 -0.94 19.97
N PHE A 342 16.03 -1.94 19.78
CA PHE A 342 14.99 -1.91 18.78
C PHE A 342 14.09 -0.67 18.95
N LEU A 343 13.60 -0.44 20.16
CA LEU A 343 12.71 0.68 20.46
C LEU A 343 13.42 2.02 20.44
N LEU A 344 14.70 2.08 20.84
CA LEU A 344 15.49 3.32 20.78
C LEU A 344 15.74 3.73 19.33
N VAL A 345 16.10 2.78 18.46
CA VAL A 345 16.21 3.03 17.03
C VAL A 345 14.83 3.44 16.45
N PHE A 346 13.74 2.77 16.85
CA PHE A 346 12.39 3.08 16.37
C PHE A 346 11.94 4.50 16.76
N ALA A 347 12.18 4.91 18.00
CA ALA A 347 11.89 6.24 18.50
C ALA A 347 12.62 7.33 17.69
N ILE A 348 13.92 7.13 17.46
CA ILE A 348 14.76 8.09 16.75
C ILE A 348 14.39 8.14 15.26
N LEU A 349 14.11 7.00 14.64
CA LEU A 349 13.72 6.86 13.23
C LEU A 349 12.59 7.82 12.83
N GLN A 350 11.63 8.06 13.73
CA GLN A 350 10.45 8.88 13.44
C GLN A 350 10.77 10.38 13.32
N ALA A 351 11.93 10.79 13.84
CA ALA A 351 12.49 12.12 13.66
C ALA A 351 13.52 12.19 12.51
N PHE A 352 13.90 11.06 11.91
CA PHE A 352 14.85 11.03 10.80
C PHE A 352 14.17 11.34 9.46
N PRO A 353 14.86 12.05 8.55
CA PRO A 353 14.34 12.29 7.21
C PRO A 353 14.49 11.04 6.33
N GLY A 354 13.64 10.96 5.31
CA GLY A 354 13.67 9.92 4.30
C GLY A 354 12.82 8.71 4.68
N PRO A 355 13.02 7.55 4.03
CA PRO A 355 12.16 6.40 4.24
C PRO A 355 12.41 5.73 5.60
N ASN A 356 11.33 5.55 6.37
CA ASN A 356 11.36 4.89 7.67
C ASN A 356 11.92 3.45 7.61
N PHE A 357 11.97 2.83 6.44
CA PHE A 357 12.58 1.50 6.26
C PHE A 357 14.10 1.48 6.42
N ASN A 358 14.75 2.65 6.45
CA ASN A 358 16.15 2.77 6.88
C ASN A 358 16.38 2.26 8.30
N PHE A 359 15.31 2.00 9.07
CA PHE A 359 15.32 1.20 10.28
C PHE A 359 16.10 -0.12 10.15
N ALA A 360 15.92 -0.86 9.05
CA ALA A 360 16.61 -2.12 8.81
C ALA A 360 18.13 -1.98 8.76
N VAL A 361 18.65 -0.79 8.40
CA VAL A 361 20.08 -0.50 8.39
C VAL A 361 20.64 -0.50 9.81
N ALA A 362 20.00 0.23 10.72
CA ALA A 362 20.41 0.24 12.12
C ALA A 362 20.26 -1.13 12.78
N LEU A 363 19.14 -1.83 12.51
CA LEU A 363 18.93 -3.20 13.01
C LEU A 363 19.99 -4.17 12.50
N GLY A 364 20.41 -4.04 11.25
CA GLY A 364 21.47 -4.87 10.69
C GLY A 364 22.82 -4.60 11.35
N VAL A 365 23.16 -3.33 11.60
CA VAL A 365 24.36 -2.98 12.37
C VAL A 365 24.30 -3.58 13.77
N LEU A 366 23.16 -3.52 14.45
CA LEU A 366 23.01 -4.09 15.79
C LEU A 366 23.07 -5.62 15.80
N ALA A 367 22.48 -6.28 14.79
CA ALA A 367 22.47 -7.74 14.69
C ALA A 367 23.86 -8.33 14.40
N LEU A 368 24.63 -7.67 13.52
CA LEU A 368 25.95 -8.13 13.07
C LEU A 368 27.13 -7.43 13.78
N ARG A 369 26.84 -6.37 14.54
CA ARG A 369 27.81 -5.51 15.24
C ARG A 369 28.86 -4.89 14.31
N ASN A 370 28.49 -4.62 13.05
CA ASN A 370 29.37 -4.00 12.04
C ASN A 370 28.57 -3.35 10.90
N GLY A 371 29.27 -2.58 10.06
CA GLY A 371 28.66 -1.87 8.92
C GLY A 371 28.11 -2.79 7.81
N LEU A 372 28.63 -4.02 7.69
CA LEU A 372 28.10 -4.99 6.72
C LEU A 372 26.63 -5.30 6.98
N GLY A 373 26.24 -5.39 8.26
CA GLY A 373 24.84 -5.58 8.61
C GLY A 373 23.94 -4.46 8.13
N GLY A 374 24.40 -3.21 8.19
CA GLY A 374 23.65 -2.08 7.63
C GLY A 374 23.43 -2.21 6.11
N VAL A 375 24.46 -2.62 5.38
CA VAL A 375 24.37 -2.86 3.92
C VAL A 375 23.40 -4.00 3.59
N LEU A 376 23.51 -5.12 4.30
CA LEU A 376 22.61 -6.27 4.12
C LEU A 376 21.16 -5.90 4.47
N GLY A 377 20.95 -5.12 5.53
CA GLY A 377 19.62 -4.61 5.91
C GLY A 377 19.02 -3.71 4.84
N TYR A 378 19.81 -2.78 4.30
CA TYR A 378 19.39 -1.88 3.23
C TYR A 378 19.00 -2.64 1.96
N ILE A 379 19.86 -3.54 1.49
CA ILE A 379 19.62 -4.31 0.26
C ILE A 379 18.43 -5.25 0.48
N GLY A 380 18.39 -5.98 1.59
CA GLY A 380 17.36 -6.96 1.90
C GLY A 380 15.96 -6.35 1.93
N ILE A 381 15.80 -5.18 2.55
CA ILE A 381 14.46 -4.59 2.73
C ILE A 381 13.95 -3.83 1.50
N PHE A 382 14.84 -3.19 0.71
CA PHE A 382 14.43 -2.35 -0.43
C PHE A 382 14.45 -3.08 -1.77
N ALA A 383 15.42 -3.97 -2.01
CA ALA A 383 15.60 -4.59 -3.33
C ALA A 383 14.39 -5.39 -3.82
N PRO A 384 13.71 -6.22 -3.00
CA PRO A 384 12.56 -7.00 -3.48
C PRO A 384 11.45 -6.11 -4.04
N GLY A 385 11.08 -5.06 -3.31
CA GLY A 385 10.03 -4.13 -3.72
C GLY A 385 10.41 -3.31 -4.95
N ILE A 386 11.66 -2.86 -5.07
CA ILE A 386 12.13 -2.10 -6.24
C ILE A 386 12.16 -3.00 -7.49
N LEU A 387 12.70 -4.22 -7.38
CA LEU A 387 12.73 -5.19 -8.47
C LEU A 387 11.32 -5.50 -8.96
N LEU A 388 10.42 -5.81 -8.03
CA LEU A 388 9.04 -6.15 -8.38
C LEU A 388 8.28 -4.97 -8.97
N LYS A 389 8.40 -3.76 -8.38
CA LYS A 389 7.79 -2.54 -8.93
C LYS A 389 8.27 -2.29 -10.36
N LEU A 390 9.58 -2.40 -10.59
CA LEU A 390 10.17 -2.18 -11.91
C LEU A 390 9.70 -3.22 -12.93
N ALA A 391 9.59 -4.48 -12.51
CA ALA A 391 9.12 -5.57 -13.36
C ALA A 391 7.63 -5.46 -13.72
N LEU A 392 6.80 -4.88 -12.85
CA LEU A 392 5.35 -4.77 -13.06
C LEU A 392 4.93 -3.46 -13.76
N LEU A 393 5.79 -2.45 -13.82
CA LEU A 393 5.51 -1.17 -14.52
C LEU A 393 5.06 -1.36 -15.99
N PRO A 394 5.67 -2.22 -16.82
CA PRO A 394 5.22 -2.45 -18.20
C PRO A 394 3.85 -3.13 -18.29
N LEU A 395 3.57 -4.09 -17.39
CA LEU A 395 2.25 -4.74 -17.33
C LEU A 395 1.18 -3.73 -16.95
N TYR A 396 1.50 -2.88 -15.98
CA TYR A 396 0.64 -1.80 -15.54
C TYR A 396 0.32 -0.82 -16.69
N ALA A 397 1.32 -0.37 -17.45
CA ALA A 397 1.12 0.54 -18.59
C ALA A 397 0.14 -0.03 -19.65
N ASN A 398 0.12 -1.35 -19.83
CA ASN A 398 -0.76 -2.00 -20.81
C ASN A 398 -2.18 -2.28 -20.28
N TRP A 399 -2.35 -2.46 -18.97
CA TRP A 399 -3.62 -2.92 -18.39
C TRP A 399 -4.35 -1.87 -17.54
N ARG A 400 -3.72 -0.73 -17.23
CA ARG A 400 -4.32 0.32 -16.38
C ARG A 400 -5.69 0.82 -16.85
N ASP A 401 -5.95 0.81 -18.16
CA ASP A 401 -7.23 1.28 -18.72
C ASP A 401 -8.35 0.24 -18.56
N ARG A 402 -8.01 -1.04 -18.31
CA ARG A 402 -8.98 -2.12 -18.15
C ARG A 402 -9.74 -1.98 -16.83
N ALA A 403 -11.07 -2.11 -16.89
CA ALA A 403 -11.93 -2.06 -15.72
C ALA A 403 -11.54 -3.11 -14.65
N ALA A 404 -11.13 -4.31 -15.08
CA ALA A 404 -10.67 -5.36 -14.17
C ALA A 404 -9.43 -4.96 -13.36
N ALA A 405 -8.45 -4.28 -13.97
CA ALA A 405 -7.24 -3.86 -13.28
C ALA A 405 -7.54 -2.81 -12.20
N ARG A 406 -8.37 -1.81 -12.54
CA ARG A 406 -8.84 -0.79 -11.59
C ARG A 406 -9.62 -1.39 -10.43
N SER A 407 -10.50 -2.36 -10.71
CA SER A 407 -11.24 -3.10 -9.68
C SER A 407 -10.29 -3.82 -8.72
N VAL A 408 -9.34 -4.60 -9.24
CA VAL A 408 -8.39 -5.37 -8.44
C VAL A 408 -7.55 -4.43 -7.57
N ILE A 409 -6.93 -3.40 -8.14
CA ILE A 409 -6.09 -2.44 -7.40
C ILE A 409 -6.86 -1.76 -6.27
N ARG A 410 -8.14 -1.39 -6.50
CA ARG A 410 -9.02 -0.85 -5.45
C ARG A 410 -9.16 -1.80 -4.26
N GLY A 411 -9.34 -3.09 -4.51
CA GLY A 411 -9.40 -4.11 -3.45
C GLY A 411 -8.07 -4.35 -2.73
N LEU A 412 -6.96 -4.38 -3.45
CA LEU A 412 -5.62 -4.53 -2.86
C LEU A 412 -5.32 -3.37 -1.90
N ASN A 413 -5.60 -2.14 -2.33
CA ASN A 413 -5.37 -0.95 -1.51
C ASN A 413 -6.26 -0.89 -0.27
N ALA A 414 -7.52 -1.31 -0.38
CA ALA A 414 -8.42 -1.38 0.76
C ALA A 414 -7.89 -2.36 1.84
N ALA A 415 -7.50 -3.57 1.43
CA ALA A 415 -6.94 -4.55 2.34
C ALA A 415 -5.60 -4.09 2.94
N ALA A 416 -4.70 -3.55 2.12
CA ALA A 416 -3.41 -3.01 2.55
C ALA A 416 -3.57 -1.86 3.56
N SER A 417 -4.56 -0.98 3.36
CA SER A 417 -4.85 0.13 4.28
C SER A 417 -5.40 -0.37 5.62
N GLY A 418 -6.21 -1.43 5.62
CA GLY A 418 -6.66 -2.09 6.85
C GLY A 418 -5.51 -2.62 7.71
N LEU A 419 -4.49 -3.20 7.07
CA LEU A 419 -3.29 -3.73 7.76
C LEU A 419 -2.47 -2.63 8.44
N VAL A 420 -2.60 -1.36 8.03
CA VAL A 420 -1.97 -0.23 8.73
C VAL A 420 -2.59 -0.01 10.12
N PHE A 421 -3.91 -0.24 10.28
CA PHE A 421 -4.56 -0.19 11.59
C PHE A 421 -4.08 -1.32 12.51
N THR A 422 -3.80 -2.51 11.95
CA THR A 422 -3.15 -3.60 12.71
C THR A 422 -1.81 -3.15 13.26
N ALA A 423 -1.01 -2.42 12.48
CA ALA A 423 0.28 -1.91 12.91
C ALA A 423 0.16 -0.91 14.06
N VAL A 424 -0.84 -0.02 14.02
CA VAL A 424 -1.14 0.91 15.12
C VAL A 424 -1.36 0.14 16.41
N TRP A 425 -2.22 -0.89 16.37
CA TRP A 425 -2.53 -1.73 17.53
C TRP A 425 -1.29 -2.45 18.06
N GLN A 426 -0.52 -3.10 17.19
CA GLN A 426 0.69 -3.82 17.58
C GLN A 426 1.72 -2.90 18.25
N LEU A 427 1.94 -1.71 17.70
CA LEU A 427 2.86 -0.73 18.29
C LEU A 427 2.33 -0.13 19.60
N PHE A 428 1.00 0.00 19.72
CA PHE A 428 0.38 0.41 20.99
C PHE A 428 0.65 -0.59 22.11
N LEU A 429 0.74 -1.89 21.79
CA LEU A 429 1.01 -2.95 22.76
C LEU A 429 2.48 -3.08 23.20
N VAL A 430 3.43 -2.49 22.46
CA VAL A 430 4.87 -2.60 22.77
C VAL A 430 5.56 -1.26 23.01
N GLY A 431 4.84 -0.15 22.86
CA GLY A 431 5.43 1.20 22.90
C GLY A 431 5.92 1.66 24.27
N TYR A 432 5.46 1.06 25.37
CA TYR A 432 5.84 1.47 26.73
C TYR A 432 7.17 0.84 27.14
N VAL A 433 8.16 1.66 27.52
CA VAL A 433 9.49 1.17 27.94
C VAL A 433 9.71 1.48 29.42
N HIS A 434 9.89 0.43 30.22
CA HIS A 434 10.10 0.54 31.66
C HIS A 434 11.10 -0.49 32.16
N VAL A 435 11.60 -0.31 33.38
CA VAL A 435 12.41 -1.32 34.06
C VAL A 435 11.46 -2.31 34.72
N ALA A 436 11.71 -3.62 34.58
CA ALA A 436 10.92 -4.64 35.25
C ALA A 436 10.95 -4.42 36.77
N ALA A 437 9.78 -4.54 37.43
CA ALA A 437 9.65 -4.35 38.88
C ALA A 437 10.33 -5.47 39.68
N ASP A 438 10.57 -6.63 39.07
CA ASP A 438 11.30 -7.73 39.67
C ASP A 438 12.79 -7.38 39.73
N GLY A 439 13.25 -6.94 40.91
CA GLY A 439 14.60 -6.41 41.19
C GLY A 439 15.80 -7.32 40.87
N ALA A 440 15.60 -8.44 40.18
CA ALA A 440 16.64 -9.33 39.67
C ALA A 440 17.28 -8.83 38.36
N SER A 441 16.63 -7.97 37.58
CA SER A 441 17.20 -7.44 36.33
C SER A 441 16.89 -5.96 36.11
N ARG A 442 17.93 -5.13 35.95
CA ARG A 442 17.80 -3.69 35.56
C ARG A 442 17.60 -3.53 34.04
N GLN A 443 17.03 -4.53 33.38
CA GLN A 443 16.84 -4.52 31.94
C GLN A 443 15.54 -3.78 31.59
N ALA A 444 15.61 -2.98 30.53
CA ALA A 444 14.43 -2.31 29.98
C ALA A 444 13.55 -3.33 29.24
N VAL A 445 12.27 -3.35 29.57
CA VAL A 445 11.26 -4.23 29.00
C VAL A 445 10.19 -3.38 28.29
N SER A 446 9.62 -3.93 27.22
CA SER A 446 8.51 -3.32 26.48
C SER A 446 7.15 -3.79 27.00
N GLY A 447 6.16 -2.91 27.00
CA GLY A 447 4.79 -3.23 27.35
C GLY A 447 3.77 -2.33 26.65
N PRO A 448 2.48 -2.48 26.98
CA PRO A 448 1.43 -1.70 26.34
C PRO A 448 1.41 -0.27 26.85
N LEU A 449 1.19 0.69 25.94
CA LEU A 449 1.00 2.10 26.28
C LEU A 449 -0.23 2.33 27.18
N THR A 450 -1.14 1.34 27.29
CA THR A 450 -2.26 1.38 28.24
C THR A 450 -1.84 1.17 29.70
N ALA A 451 -0.62 0.70 29.96
CA ALA A 451 -0.13 0.49 31.33
C ALA A 451 -0.10 1.78 32.15
N ASP A 452 0.10 2.93 31.49
CA ASP A 452 -0.14 4.26 32.05
C ASP A 452 -0.97 5.08 31.05
N PRO A 453 -2.19 5.50 31.40
CA PRO A 453 -3.06 6.29 30.54
C PRO A 453 -2.42 7.56 29.96
N PHE A 454 -1.41 8.13 30.62
CA PHE A 454 -0.68 9.30 30.12
C PHE A 454 -0.10 9.06 28.71
N TRP A 455 0.38 7.87 28.41
CA TRP A 455 0.98 7.60 27.09
C TRP A 455 -0.07 7.55 25.98
N ALA A 456 -1.30 7.14 26.29
CA ALA A 456 -2.43 7.27 25.37
C ALA A 456 -2.77 8.74 25.08
N VAL A 457 -2.62 9.63 26.06
CA VAL A 457 -2.77 11.09 25.87
C VAL A 457 -1.67 11.63 24.96
N VAL A 458 -0.42 11.21 25.14
CA VAL A 458 0.70 11.62 24.25
C VAL A 458 0.46 11.15 22.80
N ALA A 459 0.02 9.90 22.62
CA ALA A 459 -0.27 9.35 21.31
C ALA A 459 -1.44 10.08 20.61
N SER A 460 -2.56 10.27 21.31
CA SER A 460 -3.73 10.99 20.77
C SER A 460 -3.46 12.48 20.54
N GLY A 461 -2.68 13.12 21.41
CA GLY A 461 -2.23 14.51 21.24
C GLY A 461 -1.35 14.68 20.01
N SER A 462 -0.41 13.76 19.76
CA SER A 462 0.45 13.77 18.58
C SER A 462 -0.34 13.57 17.29
N PHE A 463 -1.31 12.65 17.30
CA PHE A 463 -2.25 12.45 16.20
C PHE A 463 -3.03 13.74 15.90
N LEU A 464 -3.62 14.37 16.92
CA LEU A 464 -4.43 15.58 16.74
C LEU A 464 -3.59 16.79 16.32
N ALA A 465 -2.38 16.94 16.86
CA ALA A 465 -1.43 17.98 16.51
C ALA A 465 -1.11 17.96 15.01
N CYS A 466 -0.79 16.78 14.47
CA CYS A 466 -0.49 16.66 13.04
C CYS A 466 -1.75 16.73 12.16
N ARG A 467 -2.87 16.15 12.61
CA ARG A 467 -4.12 16.12 11.84
C ARG A 467 -4.78 17.49 11.71
N ASN A 468 -5.02 18.16 12.84
CA ASN A 468 -5.85 19.35 12.90
C ASN A 468 -5.02 20.63 12.81
N TYR A 469 -3.86 20.66 13.45
CA TYR A 469 -2.99 21.84 13.49
C TYR A 469 -1.89 21.82 12.42
N ARG A 470 -1.82 20.76 11.59
CA ARG A 470 -0.80 20.56 10.56
C ARG A 470 0.62 20.71 11.10
N ALA A 471 0.82 20.36 12.38
CA ALA A 471 2.13 20.39 12.98
C ALA A 471 3.06 19.44 12.21
N PRO A 472 4.28 19.86 11.85
CA PRO A 472 5.23 18.97 11.22
C PRO A 472 5.55 17.79 12.14
N PRO A 473 5.66 16.55 11.62
CA PRO A 473 5.76 15.37 12.49
C PRO A 473 6.96 15.33 13.43
N TRP A 474 8.08 15.96 13.08
CA TRP A 474 9.23 16.07 13.99
C TRP A 474 8.90 16.89 15.26
N LEU A 475 7.99 17.88 15.18
CA LEU A 475 7.50 18.61 16.36
C LEU A 475 6.60 17.73 17.23
N ALA A 476 5.75 16.90 16.64
CA ALA A 476 4.92 15.96 17.40
C ALA A 476 5.78 14.93 18.15
N VAL A 477 6.81 14.39 17.48
CA VAL A 477 7.80 13.48 18.09
C VAL A 477 8.57 14.18 19.21
N GLY A 478 9.08 15.40 18.97
CA GLY A 478 9.75 16.20 20.00
C GLY A 478 8.84 16.53 21.18
N GLY A 479 7.58 16.85 20.94
CA GLY A 479 6.56 17.05 21.97
C GLY A 479 6.33 15.79 22.82
N GLY A 480 6.34 14.62 22.20
CA GLY A 480 6.32 13.33 22.90
C GLY A 480 7.52 13.14 23.81
N ALA A 481 8.73 13.43 23.34
CA ALA A 481 9.94 13.37 24.16
C ALA A 481 9.86 14.28 25.39
N VAL A 482 9.43 15.54 25.20
CA VAL A 482 9.23 16.51 26.29
C VAL A 482 8.17 16.02 27.27
N ALA A 483 7.04 15.49 26.78
CA ALA A 483 6.00 14.92 27.62
C ALA A 483 6.53 13.77 28.49
N GLY A 484 7.40 12.92 27.93
CA GLY A 484 8.07 11.86 28.67
C GLY A 484 9.01 12.38 29.76
N LEU A 485 9.79 13.42 29.48
CA LEU A 485 10.63 14.08 30.49
C LEU A 485 9.81 14.74 31.60
N CYS A 486 8.70 15.40 31.25
CA CYS A 486 7.78 15.98 32.22
C CYS A 486 7.16 14.90 33.12
N TRP A 487 6.72 13.78 32.53
CA TRP A 487 6.18 12.64 33.26
C TRP A 487 7.18 12.06 34.25
N TYR A 488 8.45 11.91 33.84
CA TYR A 488 9.54 11.50 34.72
C TYR A 488 9.72 12.46 35.90
N GLY A 489 9.73 13.77 35.64
CA GLY A 489 9.87 14.79 36.68
C GLY A 489 8.73 14.80 37.70
N VAL A 490 7.51 14.45 37.30
CA VAL A 490 6.36 14.32 38.20
C VAL A 490 6.49 13.07 39.08
N HIS A 491 6.92 11.94 38.50
CA HIS A 491 7.06 10.68 39.23
C HIS A 491 8.29 10.63 40.14
N LEU A 492 9.33 11.43 39.87
CA LEU A 492 10.48 11.55 40.76
C LEU A 492 10.15 12.19 42.12
N LYS A 493 9.03 12.92 42.21
CA LYS A 493 8.57 13.63 43.40
C LYS A 493 7.59 12.82 44.26
N ARG A 494 7.16 11.66 43.79
CA ARG A 494 6.40 10.67 44.55
C ARG A 494 7.35 9.60 45.06
#